data_AF-A0A0C9M0E2-F1
#
_entry.id   AF-A0A0C9M0E2-F1
#
_cell.length_a   1.000
_cell.length_b   1.000
_cell.length_c   1.000
_cell.angle_alpha   90.00
_cell.angle_beta   90.00
_cell.angle_gamma   90.00
#
_symmetry.space_group_name_H-M   'P 1'
#
loop_
_entity.id
_entity.type
_entity.pdbx_description
1 polymer ?
#
loop_
_entity_poly.entity_id
_entity_poly.type
_entity_poly.pdbx_seq_one_letter_code
_entity_poly.pdbx_strand_id
1 'polypeptide(L)'
;MMLQASVCIYYQSRPSHTPEDLREVEATRISNLNRALFAAAGNGQAHVIPTLLSFATQQGMDWAEVITRRIIMRTIQSGNAAVLRALASADLSIINFPLGHGALPLYEATRLRKPDVVAALLELSADPLHPLGPHREMGSFHTSLLSRAALSGGYLDVVHLLQKRGADLDEVLSTSHDWTPMHFAAWRGRKDAMEFLQHSGARSDLKDSNGKRAMQVLEEHGNAR
;
A
#
# COMPACT_ATOMS: atom_id res chain seq x y z
N MET A 1 -25.35 -19.24 15.65
CA MET A 1 -25.94 -18.17 16.49
C MET A 1 -24.91 -17.16 17.02
N MET A 2 -23.72 -17.54 17.51
CA MET A 2 -22.78 -16.55 18.08
C MET A 2 -22.12 -15.57 17.08
N LEU A 3 -21.91 -15.94 15.81
CA LEU A 3 -21.30 -15.04 14.83
C LEU A 3 -22.23 -13.92 14.31
N GLN A 4 -23.54 -14.04 14.53
CA GLN A 4 -24.56 -13.09 14.07
C GLN A 4 -24.77 -11.93 15.06
N ALA A 5 -24.35 -12.06 16.31
CA ALA A 5 -24.48 -11.00 17.31
C ALA A 5 -23.44 -9.91 17.04
N SER A 6 -23.82 -8.84 16.35
CA SER A 6 -22.98 -7.65 16.19
C SER A 6 -22.77 -6.97 17.53
N VAL A 7 -21.51 -6.72 17.90
CA VAL A 7 -21.18 -5.89 19.06
C VAL A 7 -20.98 -4.46 18.56
N CYS A 8 -21.68 -3.51 19.17
CA CYS A 8 -21.50 -2.10 18.86
C CYS A 8 -20.11 -1.66 19.34
N ILE A 9 -19.26 -1.14 18.45
CA ILE A 9 -17.98 -0.55 18.83
C ILE A 9 -17.90 0.85 18.23
N TYR A 10 -17.53 1.82 19.07
CA TYR A 10 -17.42 3.22 18.69
C TYR A 10 -16.07 3.46 18.00
N TYR A 11 -16.09 3.94 16.74
CA TYR A 11 -14.89 4.42 16.04
C TYR A 11 -15.06 5.92 15.81
N GLN A 12 -14.13 6.74 16.32
CA GLN A 12 -14.15 8.20 16.16
C GLN A 12 -13.17 8.60 15.07
N SER A 13 -13.65 9.25 14.01
CA SER A 13 -12.81 10.01 13.08
C SER A 13 -12.93 11.49 13.44
N ARG A 14 -11.81 12.20 13.67
CA ARG A 14 -11.82 13.66 13.94
C ARG A 14 -10.74 14.35 13.12
N PRO A 15 -11.12 15.39 12.36
CA PRO A 15 -10.63 16.72 12.72
C PRO A 15 -11.75 17.78 12.67
N SER A 16 -11.84 18.64 13.68
CA SER A 16 -12.63 19.89 13.59
C SER A 16 -11.81 21.09 14.04
N HIS A 17 -12.03 22.23 13.40
CA HIS A 17 -11.34 23.49 13.67
C HIS A 17 -12.20 24.54 14.39
N THR A 18 -13.48 24.29 14.70
CA THR A 18 -14.35 25.29 15.33
C THR A 18 -15.29 24.76 16.43
N PRO A 19 -15.76 25.63 17.35
CA PRO A 19 -16.47 25.25 18.58
C PRO A 19 -17.97 24.96 18.42
N GLU A 20 -18.56 25.23 17.25
CA GLU A 20 -19.99 25.03 16.94
C GLU A 20 -20.29 23.66 16.30
N ASP A 21 -19.26 22.83 16.13
CA ASP A 21 -19.34 21.58 15.38
C ASP A 21 -20.00 20.47 16.23
N LEU A 22 -21.29 20.22 16.00
CA LEU A 22 -22.04 19.07 16.54
C LEU A 22 -21.51 17.78 15.89
N ARG A 23 -20.42 17.25 16.46
CA ARG A 23 -19.76 16.02 16.02
C ARG A 23 -20.72 14.83 16.09
N GLU A 24 -21.25 14.41 14.95
CA GLU A 24 -21.98 13.16 14.83
C GLU A 24 -21.05 11.98 15.15
N VAL A 25 -21.45 11.14 16.11
CA VAL A 25 -20.74 9.89 16.45
C VAL A 25 -21.40 8.78 15.64
N GLU A 26 -20.77 8.38 14.54
CA GLU A 26 -21.19 7.19 13.80
C GLU A 26 -20.81 5.93 14.60
N ALA A 27 -21.79 5.30 15.24
CA ALA A 27 -21.63 3.99 15.86
C ALA A 27 -21.79 2.90 14.80
N THR A 28 -20.68 2.39 14.27
CA THR A 28 -20.71 1.28 13.30
C THR A 28 -20.80 -0.07 14.03
N ARG A 29 -21.79 -0.89 13.67
CA ARG A 29 -21.90 -2.26 14.19
C ARG A 29 -20.86 -3.14 13.50
N ILE A 30 -20.01 -3.79 14.28
CA ILE A 30 -19.01 -4.73 13.76
C ILE A 30 -19.48 -6.15 14.08
N SER A 31 -19.68 -6.97 13.05
CA SER A 31 -20.08 -8.36 13.21
C SER A 31 -18.97 -9.21 13.84
N ASN A 32 -19.35 -10.25 14.57
CA ASN A 32 -18.38 -11.21 15.11
C ASN A 32 -17.62 -11.93 13.98
N LEU A 33 -18.24 -12.10 12.81
CA LEU A 33 -17.57 -12.55 11.59
C LEU A 33 -16.44 -11.59 11.18
N ASN A 34 -16.68 -10.28 11.12
CA ASN A 34 -15.65 -9.30 10.80
C ASN A 34 -14.48 -9.35 11.80
N ARG A 35 -14.77 -9.52 13.09
CA ARG A 35 -13.73 -9.68 14.13
C ARG A 35 -12.93 -10.97 13.95
N ALA A 36 -13.60 -12.08 13.66
CA ALA A 36 -12.95 -13.36 13.41
C ALA A 36 -12.03 -13.29 12.18
N LEU A 37 -12.51 -12.71 11.08
CA LEU A 37 -11.71 -12.46 9.88
C LEU A 37 -10.52 -11.53 10.16
N PHE A 38 -10.73 -10.45 10.91
CA PHE A 38 -9.66 -9.53 11.28
C PHE A 38 -8.56 -10.22 12.10
N ALA A 39 -8.95 -11.05 13.08
CA ALA A 39 -8.00 -11.81 13.90
C ALA A 39 -7.26 -12.86 13.05
N ALA A 40 -7.98 -13.62 12.22
CA ALA A 40 -7.39 -14.61 11.33
C ALA A 40 -6.40 -13.97 10.35
N ALA A 41 -6.74 -12.81 9.77
CA ALA A 41 -5.86 -12.06 8.89
C ALA A 41 -4.61 -11.52 9.60
N GLY A 42 -4.77 -11.05 10.83
CA GLY A 42 -3.65 -10.57 11.66
C GLY A 42 -2.69 -11.68 12.07
N ASN A 43 -3.21 -12.88 12.32
CA ASN A 43 -2.44 -14.04 12.78
C ASN A 43 -1.96 -14.95 11.63
N GLY A 44 -2.26 -14.63 10.37
CA GLY A 44 -1.86 -15.43 9.21
C GLY A 44 -2.60 -16.76 9.05
N GLN A 45 -3.79 -16.90 9.64
CA GLN A 45 -4.56 -18.15 9.65
C GLN A 45 -5.35 -18.37 8.36
N ALA A 46 -4.64 -18.54 7.24
CA ALA A 46 -5.24 -18.69 5.91
C ALA A 46 -6.24 -19.86 5.81
N HIS A 47 -6.01 -20.95 6.56
CA HIS A 47 -6.89 -22.14 6.56
C HIS A 47 -8.29 -21.87 7.15
N VAL A 48 -8.45 -20.86 8.01
CA VAL A 48 -9.75 -20.50 8.62
C VAL A 48 -10.57 -19.60 7.70
N ILE A 49 -9.90 -18.85 6.82
CA ILE A 49 -10.54 -17.86 5.94
C ILE A 49 -11.63 -18.49 5.05
N PRO A 50 -11.40 -19.61 4.31
CA PRO A 50 -12.44 -20.24 3.49
C PRO A 50 -13.69 -20.62 4.29
N THR A 51 -13.53 -21.12 5.52
CA THR A 51 -14.66 -21.50 6.39
C THR A 51 -15.49 -20.28 6.79
N LEU A 52 -14.82 -19.17 7.14
CA LEU A 52 -15.49 -17.91 7.50
C LEU A 52 -16.21 -17.29 6.29
N LEU A 53 -15.59 -17.35 5.11
CA LEU A 53 -16.19 -16.85 3.86
C LEU A 53 -17.39 -17.71 3.44
N SER A 54 -17.28 -19.05 3.54
CA SER A 54 -18.39 -19.96 3.27
C SER A 54 -19.58 -19.70 4.19
N PHE A 55 -19.34 -19.39 5.48
CA PHE A 55 -20.39 -18.97 6.40
C PHE A 55 -21.04 -17.66 5.94
N ALA A 56 -20.26 -16.67 5.50
CA ALA A 56 -20.78 -15.40 4.98
C ALA A 56 -21.71 -15.62 3.77
N THR A 57 -21.29 -16.47 2.81
CA THR A 57 -22.09 -16.82 1.63
C THR A 57 -23.40 -17.50 2.00
N GLN A 58 -23.38 -18.44 2.96
CA GLN A 58 -24.61 -19.11 3.43
C GLN A 58 -25.60 -18.15 4.10
N GLN A 59 -25.11 -17.06 4.69
CA GLN A 59 -25.94 -16.03 5.32
C GLN A 59 -26.37 -14.93 4.34
N GLY A 60 -25.97 -15.01 3.06
CA GLY A 60 -26.30 -14.00 2.04
C GLY A 60 -25.72 -12.62 2.35
N MET A 61 -24.56 -12.56 3.03
CA MET A 61 -23.92 -11.30 3.40
C MET A 61 -23.24 -10.64 2.20
N ASP A 62 -23.22 -9.31 2.19
CA ASP A 62 -22.46 -8.53 1.21
C ASP A 62 -20.96 -8.56 1.54
N TRP A 63 -20.13 -8.81 0.53
CA TRP A 63 -18.67 -8.79 0.67
C TRP A 63 -18.13 -7.43 1.11
N ALA A 64 -18.81 -6.33 0.80
CA ALA A 64 -18.44 -4.99 1.26
C ALA A 64 -18.50 -4.86 2.80
N GLU A 65 -19.43 -5.56 3.46
CA GLU A 65 -19.56 -5.58 4.92
C GLU A 65 -18.61 -6.58 5.59
N VAL A 66 -18.30 -7.67 4.87
CA VAL A 66 -17.48 -8.77 5.37
C VAL A 66 -15.99 -8.45 5.22
N ILE A 67 -15.55 -8.03 4.04
CA ILE A 67 -14.15 -7.74 3.69
C ILE A 67 -13.95 -6.22 3.71
N THR A 68 -13.85 -5.67 4.92
CA THR A 68 -13.67 -4.22 5.08
C THR A 68 -12.23 -3.78 4.83
N ARG A 69 -12.05 -2.48 4.54
CA ARG A 69 -10.72 -1.82 4.46
C ARG A 69 -9.79 -2.25 5.59
N ARG A 70 -10.33 -2.38 6.81
CA ARG A 70 -9.57 -2.75 8.01
C ARG A 70 -8.97 -4.17 7.91
N ILE A 71 -9.70 -5.12 7.32
CA ILE A 71 -9.22 -6.49 7.10
C ILE A 71 -8.16 -6.51 6.01
N ILE A 72 -8.37 -5.78 4.91
CA ILE A 72 -7.40 -5.66 3.82
C ILE A 72 -6.08 -5.08 4.36
N MET A 73 -6.14 -3.95 5.07
CA MET A 73 -4.98 -3.33 5.71
C MET A 73 -4.29 -4.29 6.68
N ARG A 74 -5.03 -5.01 7.51
CA ARG A 74 -4.47 -5.95 8.48
C ARG A 74 -3.78 -7.13 7.81
N THR A 75 -4.33 -7.62 6.69
CA THR A 75 -3.74 -8.69 5.87
C THR A 75 -2.41 -8.25 5.26
N ILE A 76 -2.36 -7.04 4.71
CA ILE A 76 -1.12 -6.47 4.17
C ILE A 76 -0.09 -6.29 5.29
N GLN A 77 -0.48 -5.72 6.42
CA GLN A 77 0.41 -5.50 7.58
C GLN A 77 0.99 -6.80 8.13
N SER A 78 0.19 -7.87 8.19
CA SER A 78 0.65 -9.16 8.68
C SER A 78 1.64 -9.83 7.71
N GLY A 79 1.61 -9.46 6.43
CA GLY A 79 2.53 -9.99 5.41
C GLY A 79 2.11 -11.37 4.88
N ASN A 80 0.91 -11.85 5.22
CA ASN A 80 0.51 -13.22 4.90
C ASN A 80 -0.16 -13.29 3.51
N ALA A 81 0.64 -13.61 2.50
CA ALA A 81 0.17 -13.81 1.12
C ALA A 81 -0.95 -14.86 1.00
N ALA A 82 -0.90 -15.94 1.78
CA ALA A 82 -1.93 -16.99 1.75
C ALA A 82 -3.31 -16.48 2.21
N VAL A 83 -3.35 -15.60 3.22
CA VAL A 83 -4.60 -14.95 3.65
C VAL A 83 -5.14 -14.06 2.54
N LEU A 84 -4.27 -13.26 1.91
CA LEU A 84 -4.67 -12.39 0.80
C LEU A 84 -5.29 -13.20 -0.35
N ARG A 85 -4.67 -14.32 -0.74
CA ARG A 85 -5.20 -15.21 -1.79
C ARG A 85 -6.55 -15.79 -1.43
N ALA A 86 -6.70 -16.23 -0.18
CA ALA A 86 -7.97 -16.77 0.30
C ALA A 86 -9.08 -15.71 0.26
N LEU A 87 -8.80 -14.46 0.64
CA LEU A 87 -9.74 -13.35 0.50
C LEU A 87 -10.04 -13.03 -0.98
N ALA A 88 -9.01 -13.01 -1.84
CA ALA A 88 -9.14 -12.72 -3.27
C ALA A 88 -9.98 -13.76 -4.01
N SER A 89 -10.01 -15.01 -3.53
CA SER A 89 -10.84 -16.07 -4.10
C SER A 89 -12.35 -15.84 -3.91
N ALA A 90 -12.75 -15.05 -2.90
CA ALA A 90 -14.14 -14.67 -2.70
C ALA A 90 -14.46 -13.33 -3.36
N ASP A 91 -13.55 -12.36 -3.25
CA ASP A 91 -13.70 -11.05 -3.89
C ASP A 91 -12.36 -10.56 -4.44
N LEU A 92 -12.26 -10.51 -5.77
CA LEU A 92 -11.06 -10.03 -6.46
C LEU A 92 -10.95 -8.49 -6.40
N SER A 93 -12.02 -7.77 -6.05
CA SER A 93 -12.01 -6.30 -5.94
C SER A 93 -11.00 -5.81 -4.91
N ILE A 94 -10.61 -6.68 -3.97
CA ILE A 94 -9.63 -6.38 -2.92
C ILE A 94 -8.28 -5.92 -3.48
N ILE A 95 -7.90 -6.29 -4.71
CA ILE A 95 -6.60 -5.94 -5.31
C ILE A 95 -6.52 -4.44 -5.68
N ASN A 96 -7.67 -3.85 -6.01
CA ASN A 96 -7.80 -2.44 -6.41
C ASN A 96 -8.59 -1.63 -5.37
N PHE A 97 -8.75 -2.17 -4.16
CA PHE A 97 -9.54 -1.52 -3.12
C PHE A 97 -8.86 -0.21 -2.66
N PRO A 98 -9.56 0.94 -2.67
CA PRO A 98 -8.97 2.19 -2.23
C PRO A 98 -8.74 2.18 -0.71
N LEU A 99 -7.47 2.08 -0.30
CA LEU A 99 -7.07 2.11 1.11
C LEU A 99 -7.00 3.56 1.64
N GLY A 100 -7.48 4.57 0.93
CA GLY A 100 -7.45 5.97 1.34
C GLY A 100 -6.13 6.67 0.98
N HIS A 101 -6.16 8.00 0.86
CA HIS A 101 -5.04 8.82 0.34
C HIS A 101 -4.51 8.37 -1.03
N GLY A 102 -5.38 7.78 -1.87
CA GLY A 102 -5.00 7.25 -3.18
C GLY A 102 -4.18 5.96 -3.14
N ALA A 103 -3.93 5.38 -1.96
CA ALA A 103 -3.13 4.16 -1.84
C ALA A 103 -3.95 2.91 -2.22
N LEU A 104 -3.37 2.05 -3.06
CA LEU A 104 -3.87 0.70 -3.34
C LEU A 104 -3.08 -0.35 -2.55
N PRO A 105 -3.63 -1.57 -2.38
CA PRO A 105 -2.96 -2.67 -1.69
C PRO A 105 -1.52 -2.92 -2.12
N LEU A 106 -1.24 -2.82 -3.41
CA LEU A 106 0.09 -3.06 -3.97
C LEU A 106 1.11 -2.00 -3.51
N TYR A 107 0.69 -0.73 -3.44
CA TYR A 107 1.51 0.37 -2.95
C TYR A 107 1.77 0.22 -1.45
N GLU A 108 0.72 -0.11 -0.71
CA GLU A 108 0.81 -0.28 0.73
C GLU A 108 1.70 -1.47 1.12
N ALA A 109 1.61 -2.59 0.38
CA ALA A 109 2.47 -3.75 0.57
C ALA A 109 3.95 -3.43 0.30
N THR A 110 4.22 -2.64 -0.76
CA THR A 110 5.58 -2.16 -1.09
C THR A 110 6.10 -1.19 -0.03
N ARG A 111 5.25 -0.28 0.47
CA ARG A 111 5.59 0.67 1.53
C ARG A 111 5.90 -0.03 2.85
N LEU A 112 5.13 -1.04 3.22
CA LEU A 112 5.30 -1.82 4.46
C LEU A 112 6.37 -2.91 4.36
N ARG A 113 7.04 -2.99 3.22
CA ARG A 113 8.10 -3.94 2.93
C ARG A 113 7.66 -5.41 3.05
N LYS A 114 6.59 -5.79 2.33
CA LYS A 114 5.99 -7.13 2.35
C LYS A 114 6.11 -7.84 0.99
N PRO A 115 7.28 -8.43 0.67
CA PRO A 115 7.55 -8.97 -0.67
C PRO A 115 6.58 -10.09 -1.07
N ASP A 116 6.22 -10.98 -0.15
CA ASP A 116 5.28 -12.08 -0.43
C ASP A 116 3.88 -11.59 -0.80
N VAL A 117 3.43 -10.52 -0.13
CA VAL A 117 2.13 -9.88 -0.43
C VAL A 117 2.20 -9.16 -1.76
N VAL A 118 3.32 -8.49 -2.07
CA VAL A 118 3.54 -7.86 -3.37
C VAL A 118 3.49 -8.90 -4.48
N ALA A 119 4.22 -10.00 -4.35
CA ALA A 119 4.20 -11.12 -5.31
C ALA A 119 2.78 -11.66 -5.51
N ALA A 120 2.05 -11.90 -4.41
CA ALA A 120 0.67 -12.38 -4.48
C ALA A 120 -0.27 -11.39 -5.19
N LEU A 121 -0.16 -10.09 -4.93
CA LEU A 121 -0.97 -9.07 -5.62
C LEU A 121 -0.67 -9.03 -7.12
N LEU A 122 0.60 -9.14 -7.50
CA LEU A 122 1.02 -9.14 -8.89
C LEU A 122 0.57 -10.41 -9.64
N GLU A 123 0.61 -11.56 -8.98
CA GLU A 123 0.04 -12.82 -9.50
C GLU A 123 -1.48 -12.72 -9.68
N LEU A 124 -2.18 -12.00 -8.80
CA LEU A 124 -3.61 -11.69 -8.92
C LEU A 124 -3.92 -10.59 -9.95
N SER A 125 -2.95 -10.23 -10.80
CA SER A 125 -3.07 -9.22 -11.86
C SER A 125 -3.32 -7.79 -11.36
N ALA A 126 -2.85 -7.44 -10.15
CA ALA A 126 -2.80 -6.05 -9.72
C ALA A 126 -1.90 -5.24 -10.67
N ASP A 127 -2.41 -4.10 -11.14
CA ASP A 127 -1.66 -3.22 -12.04
C ASP A 127 -0.60 -2.43 -11.26
N PRO A 128 0.71 -2.64 -11.52
CA PRO A 128 1.78 -1.93 -10.82
C PRO A 128 1.97 -0.49 -11.32
N LEU A 129 1.35 -0.11 -12.43
CA LEU A 129 1.39 1.23 -13.01
C LEU A 129 0.10 2.02 -12.78
N HIS A 130 -0.79 1.52 -11.92
CA HIS A 130 -2.08 2.16 -11.70
C HIS A 130 -1.90 3.63 -11.26
N PRO A 131 -2.58 4.59 -11.91
CA PRO A 131 -2.45 6.00 -11.52
C PRO A 131 -2.97 6.19 -10.09
N LEU A 132 -2.12 6.73 -9.21
CA LEU A 132 -2.56 7.18 -7.89
C LEU A 132 -3.59 8.30 -8.11
N GLY A 133 -4.79 8.16 -7.52
CA GLY A 133 -5.90 9.09 -7.74
C GLY A 133 -5.55 10.58 -7.46
N PRO A 134 -6.40 11.51 -7.92
CA PRO A 134 -6.09 12.94 -7.89
C PRO A 134 -5.82 13.45 -6.47
N HIS A 135 -4.83 14.35 -6.41
CA HIS A 135 -4.24 14.95 -5.22
C HIS A 135 -5.27 15.69 -4.34
N ARG A 136 -5.11 15.58 -3.01
CA ARG A 136 -5.56 16.61 -2.07
C ARG A 136 -4.32 17.34 -1.57
N GLU A 137 -4.34 18.67 -1.65
CA GLU A 137 -3.25 19.63 -1.43
C GLU A 137 -2.59 19.67 -0.04
N MET A 138 -2.62 18.57 0.71
CA MET A 138 -1.97 18.50 2.01
C MET A 138 -1.04 17.31 2.10
N GLY A 139 0.25 17.57 1.85
CA GLY A 139 1.38 16.82 2.43
C GLY A 139 1.53 15.36 2.02
N SER A 140 0.72 14.83 1.11
CA SER A 140 0.83 13.45 0.65
C SER A 140 1.77 13.38 -0.54
N PHE A 141 2.98 12.89 -0.32
CA PHE A 141 3.97 12.65 -1.37
C PHE A 141 3.38 11.74 -2.45
N HIS A 142 3.12 12.28 -3.66
CA HIS A 142 2.92 11.47 -4.84
C HIS A 142 4.21 10.67 -5.03
N THR A 143 4.22 9.41 -4.61
CA THR A 143 5.35 8.51 -4.82
C THR A 143 4.85 7.37 -5.66
N SER A 144 5.28 7.31 -6.92
CA SER A 144 5.02 6.15 -7.77
C SER A 144 5.54 4.87 -7.12
N LEU A 145 5.01 3.73 -7.54
CA LEU A 145 5.38 2.43 -6.98
C LEU A 145 6.89 2.20 -7.12
N LEU A 146 7.45 2.64 -8.25
CA LEU A 146 8.88 2.61 -8.54
C LEU A 146 9.69 3.44 -7.56
N SER A 147 9.33 4.72 -7.38
CA SER A 147 10.01 5.62 -6.45
C SER A 147 9.92 5.11 -5.00
N ARG A 148 8.80 4.46 -4.64
CA ARG A 148 8.64 3.85 -3.32
C ARG A 148 9.51 2.62 -3.15
N ALA A 149 9.59 1.74 -4.16
CA ALA A 149 10.46 0.58 -4.17
C ALA A 149 11.94 0.99 -4.05
N ALA A 150 12.35 2.03 -4.78
CA ALA A 150 13.68 2.62 -4.72
C ALA A 150 14.02 3.19 -3.33
N LEU A 151 13.04 3.84 -2.66
CA LEU A 151 13.18 4.39 -1.31
C LEU A 151 13.27 3.31 -0.22
N SER A 152 12.43 2.28 -0.29
CA SER A 152 12.37 1.21 0.74
C SER A 152 13.53 0.22 0.63
N GLY A 153 14.03 0.01 -0.59
CA GLY A 153 15.08 -0.92 -1.02
C GLY A 153 14.90 -2.39 -0.59
N GLY A 154 15.65 -3.30 -1.24
CA GLY A 154 15.36 -4.74 -1.19
C GLY A 154 14.12 -5.15 -2.01
N TYR A 155 13.69 -4.27 -2.92
CA TYR A 155 12.57 -4.48 -3.85
C TYR A 155 13.05 -4.54 -5.30
N LEU A 156 14.29 -5.00 -5.54
CA LEU A 156 14.87 -5.06 -6.88
C LEU A 156 14.00 -5.88 -7.84
N ASP A 157 13.38 -6.96 -7.34
CA ASP A 157 12.43 -7.77 -8.11
C ASP A 157 11.18 -6.97 -8.55
N VAL A 158 10.70 -6.06 -7.68
CA VAL A 158 9.57 -5.18 -7.99
C VAL A 158 9.99 -4.10 -8.99
N VAL A 159 11.20 -3.53 -8.84
CA VAL A 159 11.77 -2.56 -9.80
C VAL A 159 11.92 -3.21 -11.18
N HIS A 160 12.44 -4.44 -11.23
CA HIS A 160 12.58 -5.23 -12.46
C HIS A 160 11.21 -5.55 -13.10
N LEU A 161 10.22 -5.92 -12.29
CA LEU A 161 8.88 -6.18 -12.80
C LEU A 161 8.22 -4.92 -13.34
N LEU A 162 8.36 -3.80 -12.62
CA LEU A 162 7.87 -2.48 -13.03
C LEU A 162 8.48 -2.09 -14.39
N GLN A 163 9.79 -2.24 -14.54
CA GLN A 163 10.49 -2.00 -15.79
C GLN A 163 9.93 -2.87 -16.93
N LYS A 164 9.76 -4.18 -16.72
CA LYS A 164 9.16 -5.08 -17.73
C LYS A 164 7.74 -4.70 -18.12
N ARG A 165 7.01 -4.01 -17.25
CA ARG A 165 5.65 -3.50 -17.51
C ARG A 165 5.66 -2.11 -18.15
N GLY A 166 6.82 -1.51 -18.41
CA GLY A 166 6.94 -0.20 -19.04
C GLY A 166 6.91 0.98 -18.07
N ALA A 167 7.28 0.76 -16.80
CA ALA A 167 7.47 1.87 -15.86
C ALA A 167 8.54 2.84 -16.39
N ASP A 168 8.23 4.13 -16.34
CA ASP A 168 9.22 5.17 -16.61
C ASP A 168 10.23 5.25 -15.46
N LEU A 169 11.47 4.86 -15.73
CA LEU A 169 12.56 4.87 -14.74
C LEU A 169 13.04 6.27 -14.39
N ASP A 170 12.72 7.23 -15.25
CA ASP A 170 13.11 8.63 -15.15
C ASP A 170 11.93 9.52 -14.74
N GLU A 171 10.82 8.92 -14.30
CA GLU A 171 9.60 9.61 -13.88
C GLU A 171 9.94 10.72 -12.88
N VAL A 172 9.68 11.96 -13.27
CA VAL A 172 9.84 13.12 -12.39
C VAL A 172 8.57 13.27 -11.58
N LEU A 173 8.68 13.00 -10.29
CA LEU A 173 7.59 13.21 -9.37
C LEU A 173 7.57 14.68 -8.97
N SER A 174 6.46 15.37 -9.28
CA SER A 174 6.17 16.75 -8.88
C SER A 174 5.99 16.86 -7.36
N THR A 175 7.04 16.52 -6.65
CA THR A 175 7.27 16.76 -5.23
C THR A 175 7.93 18.13 -5.07
N SER A 176 8.23 18.56 -3.85
CA SER A 176 8.94 19.83 -3.61
C SER A 176 10.33 19.91 -4.26
N HIS A 177 10.86 18.79 -4.75
CA HIS A 177 12.21 18.70 -5.30
C HIS A 177 12.28 18.13 -6.72
N ASP A 178 11.16 17.85 -7.41
CA ASP A 178 11.17 17.22 -8.74
C ASP A 178 12.05 15.96 -8.80
N TRP A 179 11.92 15.09 -7.79
CA TRP A 179 12.76 13.91 -7.66
C TRP A 179 12.37 12.79 -8.61
N THR A 180 13.40 12.13 -9.15
CA THR A 180 13.30 10.85 -9.86
C THR A 180 13.48 9.67 -8.88
N PRO A 181 13.11 8.43 -9.26
CA PRO A 181 13.34 7.25 -8.42
C PRO A 181 14.79 7.14 -7.91
N MET A 182 15.77 7.53 -8.72
CA MET A 182 17.19 7.50 -8.34
C MET A 182 17.52 8.54 -7.25
N HIS A 183 16.90 9.73 -7.26
CA HIS A 183 17.04 10.72 -6.19
C HIS A 183 16.47 10.19 -4.86
N PHE A 184 15.33 9.50 -4.89
CA PHE A 184 14.76 8.87 -3.69
C PHE A 184 15.67 7.78 -3.11
N ALA A 185 16.28 6.94 -3.97
CA ALA A 185 17.25 5.94 -3.54
C ALA A 185 18.49 6.59 -2.91
N ALA A 186 19.03 7.64 -3.54
CA ALA A 186 20.17 8.40 -3.06
C ALA A 186 19.91 9.05 -1.70
N TRP A 187 18.76 9.71 -1.54
CA TRP A 187 18.36 10.34 -0.28
C TRP A 187 18.25 9.34 0.88
N ARG A 188 17.94 8.07 0.60
CA ARG A 188 17.95 6.99 1.61
C ARG A 188 19.28 6.25 1.74
N GLY A 189 20.31 6.63 0.98
CA GLY A 189 21.60 5.94 0.96
C GLY A 189 21.55 4.54 0.33
N ARG A 190 20.55 4.25 -0.50
CA ARG A 190 20.32 2.93 -1.12
C ARG A 190 21.14 2.76 -2.38
N LYS A 191 22.45 2.54 -2.19
CA LYS A 191 23.41 2.28 -3.29
C LYS A 191 22.99 1.07 -4.14
N ASP A 192 22.46 0.03 -3.49
CA ASP A 192 21.87 -1.17 -4.12
C ASP A 192 20.78 -0.81 -5.14
N ALA A 193 19.84 0.06 -4.73
CA ALA A 193 18.76 0.50 -5.62
C ALA A 193 19.25 1.46 -6.71
N MET A 194 20.22 2.33 -6.43
CA MET A 194 20.81 3.23 -7.43
C MET A 194 21.55 2.46 -8.53
N GLU A 195 22.41 1.51 -8.13
CA GLU A 195 23.12 0.64 -9.06
C GLU A 195 22.13 -0.14 -9.91
N PHE A 196 21.10 -0.74 -9.30
CA PHE A 196 20.09 -1.47 -10.05
C PHE A 196 19.33 -0.59 -11.05
N LEU A 197 18.88 0.60 -10.64
CA LEU A 197 18.22 1.55 -11.54
C LEU A 197 19.12 1.94 -12.72
N GLN A 198 20.41 2.18 -12.46
CA GLN A 198 21.38 2.51 -13.49
C GLN A 198 21.59 1.34 -14.47
N HIS A 199 21.76 0.11 -13.97
CA HIS A 199 21.84 -1.09 -14.82
C HIS A 199 20.56 -1.35 -15.61
N SER A 200 19.42 -0.88 -15.08
CA SER A 200 18.11 -0.96 -15.75
C SER A 200 17.90 0.14 -16.80
N GLY A 201 18.87 1.03 -16.99
CA GLY A 201 18.83 2.10 -18.01
C GLY A 201 18.30 3.44 -17.51
N ALA A 202 18.08 3.60 -16.20
CA ALA A 202 17.70 4.89 -15.62
C ALA A 202 18.84 5.91 -15.75
N ARG A 203 18.49 7.16 -16.05
CA ARG A 203 19.45 8.23 -16.22
C ARG A 203 19.98 8.75 -14.88
N SER A 204 21.30 8.67 -14.70
CA SER A 204 22.00 9.18 -13.51
C SER A 204 22.41 10.65 -13.60
N ASP A 205 22.16 11.30 -14.75
CA ASP A 205 22.54 12.69 -15.01
C ASP A 205 21.41 13.70 -14.79
N LEU A 206 20.19 13.22 -14.54
CA LEU A 206 19.02 14.04 -14.23
C LEU A 206 19.24 14.85 -12.96
N LYS A 207 18.72 16.07 -12.96
CA LYS A 207 18.84 17.02 -11.87
C LYS A 207 17.49 17.25 -11.22
N ASP A 208 17.49 17.36 -9.90
CA ASP A 208 16.36 17.81 -9.11
C ASP A 208 16.12 19.32 -9.28
N SER A 209 15.08 19.86 -8.61
CA SER A 209 14.75 21.30 -8.68
C SER A 209 15.84 22.22 -8.11
N ASN A 210 16.78 21.69 -7.32
CA ASN A 210 17.95 22.40 -6.81
C ASN A 210 19.17 22.28 -7.76
N GLY A 211 19.01 21.64 -8.91
CA GLY A 211 20.10 21.40 -9.87
C GLY A 211 21.06 20.28 -9.46
N LYS A 212 20.72 19.47 -8.45
CA LYS A 212 21.54 18.39 -7.91
C LYS A 212 21.23 17.07 -8.59
N ARG A 213 22.25 16.26 -8.84
CA ARG A 213 22.11 14.87 -9.28
C ARG A 213 21.91 13.95 -8.09
N ALA A 214 21.35 12.76 -8.34
CA ALA A 214 21.18 11.73 -7.31
C ALA A 214 22.48 11.44 -6.54
N MET A 215 23.64 11.34 -7.21
CA MET A 215 24.92 11.14 -6.54
C MET A 215 25.30 12.28 -5.58
N GLN A 216 24.98 13.53 -5.94
CA GLN A 216 25.26 14.69 -5.08
C GLN A 216 24.33 14.68 -3.85
N VAL A 217 23.07 14.28 -4.02
CA VAL A 217 22.13 14.07 -2.90
C VAL A 217 22.64 12.97 -1.96
N LEU A 218 23.20 11.89 -2.49
CA LEU A 218 23.81 10.81 -1.71
C LEU A 218 25.00 11.31 -0.88
N GLU A 219 25.90 12.07 -1.50
CA GLU A 219 27.09 12.65 -0.83
C GLU A 219 26.70 13.63 0.27
N GLU A 220 25.74 14.53 0.02
CA GLU A 220 25.23 15.46 1.03
C GLU A 220 24.56 14.75 2.20
N HIS A 221 23.78 13.69 1.93
CA HIS A 221 23.15 12.92 2.99
C HIS A 221 24.16 12.09 3.80
N GLY A 222 25.24 11.61 3.15
CA GLY A 222 26.34 10.91 3.81
C GLY A 222 27.22 11.83 4.68
N ASN A 223 27.42 13.07 4.26
CA ASN A 223 28.20 14.08 5.01
C ASN A 223 27.42 14.70 6.19
N ALA A 224 26.09 14.59 6.19
CA ALA A 224 25.22 15.07 7.26
C ALA A 224 24.96 14.04 8.38
N ARG A 225 25.65 12.89 8.35
CA ARG A 225 25.50 11.76 9.28
C ARG A 225 26.74 11.54 10.12
#